data_AF-E9GLG1-F1
#
_entry.id   AF-E9GLG1-F1
#
_cell.length_a   1.000
_cell.length_b   1.000
_cell.length_c   1.000
_cell.angle_alpha   90.00
_cell.angle_beta   90.00
_cell.angle_gamma   90.00
#
_symmetry.space_group_name_H-M   'P 1'
#
loop_
_entity.id
_entity.type
_entity.pdbx_description
1 polymer ?
#
loop_
_entity_poly.entity_id
_entity_poly.type
_entity_poly.pdbx_seq_one_letter_code
_entity_poly.pdbx_strand_id
1 'polypeptide(L)'
;MASRINLPWCEPDPACNDAARLCAEVRDDLERISQLQSQFPDRFYLIKFEDLAASVELETEKLYKFLGMPVTDSVKAFLSKHTQSNKTRDNPFSTVRHSNTVALGWKLKLSNETIAKITDVSAPTLKMLGFL
;
A
#
# COMPACT_ATOMS: atom_id res chain seq x y z
N MET A 1 -4.98 5.64 -7.90
CA MET A 1 -5.62 5.92 -9.20
C MET A 1 -6.52 4.78 -9.72
N ALA A 2 -6.01 3.58 -10.02
CA ALA A 2 -6.83 2.49 -10.62
C ALA A 2 -8.09 2.07 -9.83
N SER A 3 -8.09 2.20 -8.50
CA SER A 3 -9.24 1.89 -7.66
C SER A 3 -10.34 2.95 -7.68
N ARG A 4 -10.02 4.18 -8.11
CA ARG A 4 -10.91 5.35 -8.04
C ARG A 4 -11.24 5.96 -9.40
N ILE A 5 -10.56 5.54 -10.46
CA ILE A 5 -10.68 6.10 -11.81
C ILE A 5 -12.11 6.07 -12.39
N ASN A 6 -12.93 5.11 -11.96
CA ASN A 6 -14.32 4.96 -12.41
C ASN A 6 -15.35 5.47 -11.38
N LEU A 7 -14.91 6.18 -10.33
CA LEU A 7 -15.81 6.68 -9.29
C LEU A 7 -16.28 8.10 -9.63
N PRO A 8 -17.60 8.35 -9.76
CA PRO A 8 -18.12 9.66 -10.18
C PRO A 8 -17.69 10.84 -9.29
N TRP A 9 -17.48 10.59 -8.00
CA TRP A 9 -17.04 11.62 -7.06
C TRP A 9 -15.55 11.94 -7.18
N CYS A 10 -14.75 11.04 -7.75
CA CYS A 10 -13.30 11.22 -7.90
C CYS A 10 -12.92 11.80 -9.27
N GLU A 11 -13.74 11.56 -10.28
CA GLU A 11 -13.57 12.12 -11.61
C GLU A 11 -13.38 13.65 -11.64
N PRO A 12 -14.11 14.47 -10.85
CA PRO A 12 -13.89 15.91 -10.83
C PRO A 12 -12.83 16.37 -9.81
N ASP A 13 -12.29 15.49 -8.97
CA ASP A 13 -11.46 15.89 -7.82
C ASP A 13 -9.96 15.57 -8.04
N PRO A 14 -9.11 16.60 -8.24
CA PRO A 14 -7.66 16.45 -8.34
C PRO A 14 -7.01 15.74 -7.15
N ALA A 15 -7.63 15.79 -5.96
CA ALA A 15 -7.10 15.13 -4.78
C ALA A 15 -7.04 13.60 -4.89
N CYS A 16 -7.75 13.00 -5.86
CA CYS A 16 -7.77 11.55 -6.00
C CYS A 16 -7.55 11.04 -7.43
N ASN A 17 -7.61 11.91 -8.44
CA ASN A 17 -7.41 11.56 -9.84
C ASN A 17 -6.11 12.11 -10.46
N ASP A 18 -5.42 13.05 -9.81
CA ASP A 18 -4.19 13.64 -10.33
C ASP A 18 -2.95 12.89 -9.83
N ALA A 19 -2.19 12.33 -10.78
CA ALA A 19 -1.00 11.55 -10.45
C ALA A 19 0.09 12.40 -9.78
N ALA A 20 0.32 13.63 -10.27
CA ALA A 20 1.39 14.47 -9.77
C ALA A 20 1.16 14.86 -8.30
N ARG A 21 -0.07 15.23 -7.97
CA ARG A 21 -0.50 15.53 -6.60
C ARG A 21 -0.36 14.32 -5.68
N LEU A 22 -0.93 13.18 -6.06
CA LEU A 22 -0.86 11.97 -5.23
C LEU A 22 0.59 11.53 -4.96
N CYS A 23 1.47 11.67 -5.96
CA CYS A 23 2.88 11.32 -5.81
C CYS A 23 3.67 12.34 -4.99
N ALA A 24 3.27 13.60 -5.02
CA ALA A 24 3.77 14.62 -4.10
C ALA A 24 3.34 14.32 -2.66
N GLU A 25 2.08 13.96 -2.43
CA GLU A 25 1.58 13.59 -1.09
C GLU A 25 2.35 12.39 -0.51
N VAL A 26 2.64 11.35 -1.31
CA VAL A 26 3.50 10.23 -0.85
C VAL A 26 4.91 10.70 -0.50
N ARG A 27 5.48 11.63 -1.26
CA ARG A 27 6.80 12.18 -0.95
C ARG A 27 6.78 12.95 0.37
N ASP A 28 5.77 13.79 0.57
CA ASP A 28 5.60 14.56 1.81
C ASP A 28 5.45 13.61 3.01
N ASP A 29 4.71 12.52 2.87
CA ASP A 29 4.59 11.47 3.89
C ASP A 29 5.95 10.80 4.19
N LEU A 30 6.76 10.52 3.17
CA LEU A 30 8.10 9.92 3.32
C LEU A 30 9.07 10.87 4.03
N GLU A 31 9.06 12.16 3.69
CA GLU A 31 9.86 13.17 4.39
C GLU A 31 9.41 13.29 5.83
N ARG A 32 8.09 13.32 6.07
CA ARG A 32 7.54 13.47 7.40
C ARG A 32 7.84 12.28 8.30
N ILE A 33 7.68 11.05 7.80
CA ILE A 33 8.00 9.86 8.59
C ILE A 33 9.49 9.75 8.89
N SER A 34 10.36 10.15 7.95
CA SER A 34 11.80 10.19 8.17
C SER A 34 12.17 11.14 9.33
N GLN A 35 11.59 12.34 9.35
CA GLN A 35 11.77 13.28 10.46
C GLN A 35 11.25 12.73 11.79
N LEU A 36 10.07 12.11 11.78
CA LEU A 36 9.44 11.55 12.97
C LEU A 36 10.24 10.37 13.54
N GLN A 37 10.78 9.50 12.69
CA GLN A 37 11.65 8.40 13.09
C GLN A 37 12.99 8.90 13.62
N SER A 38 13.54 9.99 13.08
CA SER A 38 14.76 10.61 13.63
C SER A 38 14.53 11.18 15.03
N GLN A 39 13.37 11.77 15.30
CA GLN A 39 13.04 12.35 16.61
C GLN A 39 12.54 11.30 17.62
N PHE A 40 11.82 10.29 17.13
CA PHE A 40 11.10 9.31 17.94
C PHE A 40 11.23 7.89 17.34
N PRO A 41 12.45 7.32 17.35
CA PRO A 41 12.76 6.08 16.63
C PRO A 41 11.87 4.90 17.05
N ASP A 42 11.48 4.83 18.31
CA ASP A 42 10.67 3.74 18.86
C ASP A 42 9.16 4.02 18.85
N ARG A 43 8.71 5.11 18.21
CA ARG A 43 7.28 5.51 18.17
C ARG A 43 6.66 5.52 16.78
N PHE A 44 7.48 5.46 15.73
CA PHE A 44 7.00 5.52 14.36
C PHE A 44 7.54 4.34 13.54
N TYR A 45 6.61 3.55 13.01
CA TYR A 45 6.90 2.42 12.13
C TYR A 45 6.29 2.68 10.76
N LEU A 46 7.13 2.66 9.72
CA LEU A 46 6.70 2.75 8.33
C LEU A 46 6.40 1.34 7.81
N ILE A 47 5.18 1.12 7.34
CA ILE A 47 4.81 -0.09 6.62
C ILE A 47 4.35 0.27 5.21
N LYS A 48 4.92 -0.40 4.21
CA LYS A 48 4.50 -0.26 2.81
C LYS A 48 3.43 -1.30 2.52
N PHE A 49 2.35 -0.87 1.89
CA PHE A 49 1.24 -1.75 1.55
C PHE A 49 1.68 -2.88 0.62
N GLU A 50 2.58 -2.57 -0.32
CA GLU A 50 3.12 -3.52 -1.30
C GLU A 50 3.94 -4.63 -0.62
N ASP A 51 4.81 -4.26 0.32
CA ASP A 51 5.62 -5.22 1.09
C ASP A 51 4.70 -6.11 1.95
N LEU A 52 3.73 -5.51 2.64
CA LEU A 52 2.75 -6.24 3.45
C LEU A 52 1.92 -7.21 2.60
N ALA A 53 1.47 -6.77 1.43
CA ALA A 53 0.67 -7.61 0.54
C ALA A 53 1.49 -8.73 -0.11
N ALA A 54 2.80 -8.53 -0.31
CA ALA A 54 3.72 -9.54 -0.82
C ALA A 54 4.07 -10.60 0.24
N SER A 55 4.26 -10.19 1.51
CA SER A 55 4.53 -11.11 2.61
C SER A 55 3.86 -10.67 3.91
N VAL A 56 2.58 -11.06 4.05
CA VAL A 56 1.76 -10.68 5.21
C VAL A 56 2.36 -11.18 6.52
N GLU A 57 2.87 -12.42 6.52
CA GLU A 57 3.45 -13.06 7.71
C GLU A 57 4.69 -12.30 8.18
N LEU A 58 5.66 -12.08 7.28
CA LEU A 58 6.91 -11.40 7.60
C LEU A 58 6.70 -9.96 8.08
N GLU A 59 5.91 -9.18 7.34
CA GLU A 59 5.69 -7.77 7.70
C GLU A 59 4.86 -7.62 8.99
N THR A 60 3.95 -8.58 9.27
CA THR A 60 3.23 -8.60 10.54
C THR A 60 4.15 -8.95 11.70
N GLU A 61 5.07 -9.92 11.53
CA GLU A 61 6.06 -10.25 12.56
C GLU A 61 6.96 -9.06 12.91
N LYS A 62 7.42 -8.31 11.91
CA LYS A 62 8.19 -7.07 12.12
C LYS A 62 7.39 -6.03 12.89
N LEU A 63 6.12 -5.81 12.51
CA LEU A 63 5.23 -4.88 13.20
C LEU A 63 4.98 -5.29 14.66
N TYR A 64 4.69 -6.57 14.91
CA TYR A 64 4.46 -7.09 16.26
C TYR A 64 5.71 -6.96 17.13
N LYS A 65 6.89 -7.25 16.57
CA LYS A 65 8.17 -7.02 17.24
C LYS A 65 8.36 -5.55 17.61
N PHE A 66 8.05 -4.62 16.70
CA PHE A 66 8.10 -3.19 16.97
C PHE A 66 7.15 -2.78 18.11
N LEU A 67 5.96 -3.37 18.17
CA LEU A 67 4.97 -3.14 19.23
C LEU A 67 5.31 -3.85 20.56
N GLY A 68 6.40 -4.64 20.62
CA GLY A 68 6.75 -5.44 21.80
C GLY A 68 5.75 -6.56 22.10
N MET A 69 5.03 -7.04 21.08
CA MET A 69 3.99 -8.06 21.22
C MET A 69 4.39 -9.37 20.54
N PRO A 70 4.11 -10.55 21.12
CA PRO A 70 4.31 -11.81 20.44
C PRO A 70 3.22 -12.06 19.38
N VAL A 71 3.61 -12.65 18.25
CA VAL A 71 2.63 -13.14 17.26
C VAL A 71 2.08 -14.48 17.75
N THR A 72 0.79 -14.51 18.08
CA THR A 72 0.10 -15.72 18.54
C THR A 72 -0.37 -16.58 17.36
N ASP A 73 -0.66 -17.86 17.63
CA ASP A 73 -1.23 -18.76 16.63
C ASP A 73 -2.61 -18.29 16.14
N SER A 74 -3.39 -17.62 17.00
CA SER A 74 -4.66 -17.01 16.60
C SER A 74 -4.48 -15.89 15.57
N VAL A 75 -3.43 -15.08 15.70
CA VAL A 75 -3.07 -14.05 14.72
C VAL A 75 -2.66 -14.71 13.41
N LYS A 76 -1.79 -15.71 13.44
CA LYS A 76 -1.37 -16.45 12.22
C LYS A 76 -2.56 -17.07 11.48
N ALA A 77 -3.46 -17.73 12.22
CA ALA A 77 -4.67 -18.32 11.66
C ALA A 77 -5.61 -17.25 11.07
N PHE A 78 -5.74 -16.08 11.72
CA PHE A 78 -6.50 -14.96 11.19
C PHE A 78 -5.90 -14.44 9.89
N LEU A 79 -4.59 -14.19 9.86
CA LEU A 79 -3.89 -13.72 8.66
C LEU A 79 -4.08 -14.68 7.49
N SER A 80 -3.78 -15.97 7.67
CA SER A 80 -3.93 -16.97 6.61
C SER A 80 -5.36 -17.01 6.07
N LYS A 81 -6.38 -17.02 6.95
CA LYS A 81 -7.80 -17.02 6.55
C LYS A 81 -8.20 -15.77 5.76
N HIS A 82 -7.64 -14.62 6.09
CA HIS A 82 -8.06 -13.33 5.54
C HIS A 82 -7.23 -12.83 4.35
N THR A 83 -5.99 -13.32 4.17
CA THR A 83 -5.07 -12.81 3.13
C THR A 83 -4.64 -13.83 2.10
N GLN A 84 -4.78 -15.13 2.38
CA GLN A 84 -4.40 -16.24 1.50
C GLN A 84 -5.62 -16.94 0.88
N SER A 85 -6.76 -16.25 0.80
CA SER A 85 -7.96 -16.87 0.24
C SER A 85 -7.78 -17.16 -1.26
N ASN A 86 -8.11 -18.38 -1.71
CA ASN A 86 -8.04 -18.76 -3.13
C ASN A 86 -8.90 -17.88 -4.06
N LYS A 87 -9.90 -17.17 -3.51
CA LYS A 87 -10.70 -16.19 -4.24
C LYS A 87 -10.89 -14.95 -3.38
N THR A 88 -10.53 -13.79 -3.93
CA THR A 88 -11.00 -12.51 -3.39
C THR A 88 -12.53 -12.52 -3.44
N ARG A 89 -13.17 -12.35 -2.28
CA ARG A 89 -14.62 -12.25 -2.22
C ARG A 89 -15.07 -10.98 -2.92
N ASP A 90 -16.06 -11.09 -3.80
CA ASP A 90 -16.67 -9.97 -4.52
C ASP A 90 -17.65 -9.19 -3.63
N ASN A 91 -17.14 -8.72 -2.49
CA ASN A 91 -17.83 -7.86 -1.56
C ASN A 91 -16.86 -6.75 -1.12
N PRO A 92 -17.13 -5.48 -1.45
CA PRO A 92 -16.30 -4.35 -1.05
C PRO A 92 -15.97 -4.31 0.45
N PHE A 93 -16.88 -4.78 1.30
CA PHE A 93 -16.75 -4.78 2.76
C PHE A 93 -16.13 -6.06 3.35
N SER A 94 -15.84 -7.07 2.52
CA SER A 94 -15.21 -8.29 3.02
C SER A 94 -13.78 -8.00 3.48
N THR A 95 -13.34 -8.61 4.57
CA THR A 95 -11.95 -8.59 5.03
C THR A 95 -11.14 -9.79 4.52
N VAL A 96 -11.73 -10.63 3.66
CA VAL A 96 -11.10 -11.79 3.04
C VAL A 96 -10.69 -11.43 1.61
N ARG A 97 -9.39 -11.45 1.35
CA ARG A 97 -8.75 -11.10 0.08
C ARG A 97 -7.61 -12.08 -0.23
N HIS A 98 -7.19 -12.09 -1.48
CA HIS A 98 -5.89 -12.63 -1.85
C HIS A 98 -4.91 -11.46 -2.01
N SER A 99 -4.15 -11.15 -0.96
CA SER A 99 -3.45 -9.85 -0.82
C SER A 99 -2.53 -9.51 -2.00
N ASN A 100 -1.74 -10.48 -2.48
CA ASN A 100 -0.82 -10.26 -3.59
C ASN A 100 -1.56 -9.86 -4.89
N THR A 101 -2.66 -10.54 -5.20
CA THR A 101 -3.48 -10.19 -6.38
C THR A 101 -4.11 -8.80 -6.28
N VAL A 102 -4.45 -8.36 -5.06
CA VAL A 102 -4.99 -7.02 -4.83
C VAL A 102 -3.93 -5.96 -5.07
N ALA A 103 -2.72 -6.15 -4.55
CA ALA A 103 -1.62 -5.19 -4.69
C ALA A 103 -1.20 -4.98 -6.15
N LEU A 104 -1.22 -6.04 -6.98
CA LEU A 104 -0.85 -5.96 -8.38
C LEU A 104 -2.03 -5.74 -9.34
N GLY A 105 -3.26 -5.71 -8.82
CA GLY A 105 -4.47 -5.65 -9.64
C GLY A 105 -4.60 -4.40 -10.51
N TRP A 106 -3.91 -3.31 -10.18
CA TRP A 106 -3.88 -2.11 -11.01
C TRP A 106 -3.19 -2.33 -12.36
N LYS A 107 -2.22 -3.25 -12.44
CA LYS A 107 -1.51 -3.58 -13.70
C LYS A 107 -2.43 -4.15 -14.77
N LEU A 108 -3.52 -4.79 -14.35
CA LEU A 108 -4.54 -5.34 -15.26
C LEU A 108 -5.62 -4.33 -15.62
N LYS A 109 -5.73 -3.21 -14.88
CA LYS A 109 -6.78 -2.20 -15.02
C LYS A 109 -6.34 -0.95 -15.77
N LEU A 110 -5.04 -0.66 -15.77
CA LEU A 110 -4.47 0.52 -16.41
C LEU A 110 -3.77 0.12 -17.71
N SER A 111 -3.84 0.99 -18.72
CA SER A 111 -3.08 0.82 -19.96
C SER A 111 -1.60 1.08 -19.73
N ASN A 112 -0.73 0.49 -20.56
CA ASN A 112 0.72 0.69 -20.46
C ASN A 112 1.11 2.17 -20.60
N GLU A 113 0.41 2.93 -21.45
CA GLU A 113 0.63 4.36 -21.62
C GLU A 113 0.28 5.13 -20.35
N THR A 114 -0.80 4.75 -19.66
CA THR A 114 -1.20 5.35 -18.39
C THR A 114 -0.17 5.05 -17.30
N ILE A 115 0.30 3.80 -17.24
CA ILE A 115 1.34 3.37 -16.29
C ILE A 115 2.63 4.13 -16.55
N ALA A 116 3.06 4.28 -17.80
CA ALA A 116 4.26 5.03 -18.17
C ALA A 116 4.15 6.51 -17.75
N LYS A 117 3.02 7.16 -18.04
CA LYS A 117 2.77 8.56 -17.62
C LYS A 117 2.82 8.72 -16.10
N ILE A 118 2.16 7.83 -15.36
CA ILE A 118 2.19 7.85 -13.89
C ILE A 118 3.64 7.65 -13.42
N THR A 119 4.37 6.69 -13.98
CA THR A 119 5.74 6.36 -13.58
C THR A 119 6.69 7.54 -13.81
N ASP A 120 6.57 8.22 -14.95
CA ASP A 120 7.37 9.41 -15.29
C ASP A 120 7.11 10.56 -14.31
N VAL A 121 5.85 10.90 -14.08
CA VAL A 121 5.44 11.92 -13.10
C VAL A 121 5.87 11.56 -11.68
N SER A 122 5.85 10.27 -11.34
CA SER A 122 6.22 9.75 -10.01
C SER A 122 7.71 9.53 -9.84
N ALA A 123 8.55 9.77 -10.86
CA ALA A 123 9.96 9.40 -10.83
C ALA A 123 10.73 9.90 -9.59
N PRO A 124 10.54 11.15 -9.10
CA PRO A 124 11.17 11.60 -7.87
C PRO A 124 10.77 10.75 -6.65
N THR A 125 9.48 10.44 -6.52
CA THR A 125 8.94 9.64 -5.41
C THR A 125 9.42 8.19 -5.48
N LEU A 126 9.47 7.60 -6.67
CA LEU A 126 9.97 6.24 -6.88
C LEU A 126 11.47 6.11 -6.55
N LYS A 127 12.28 7.13 -6.85
CA LYS A 127 13.69 7.19 -6.42
C LYS A 127 13.82 7.20 -4.90
N MET A 128 13.00 7.96 -4.19
CA MET A 128 13.00 7.98 -2.72
C MET A 128 12.62 6.64 -2.10
N LEU A 129 11.75 5.89 -2.78
CA LEU A 129 11.35 4.54 -2.40
C LEU A 129 12.36 3.45 -2.82
N GLY A 130 13.40 3.81 -3.59
CA GLY A 130 14.44 2.89 -4.06
C GLY A 130 14.02 1.99 -5.24
N PHE A 131 13.01 2.38 -6.02
CA PHE A 131 12.54 1.64 -7.20
C PHE A 131 13.23 2.04 -8.51
N LEU A 132 13.94 3.18 -8.52
CA LEU A 132 14.69 3.75 -9.65
C LEU A 132 16.06 4.21 -9.15
#